data_AF-A0A7I9VSF0-F1
#
_entry.id   AF-A0A7I9VSF0-F1
#
_cell.length_a   1.000
_cell.length_b   1.000
_cell.length_c   1.000
_cell.angle_alpha   90.00
_cell.angle_beta   90.00
_cell.angle_gamma   90.00
#
_symmetry.space_group_name_H-M   'P 1'
#
loop_
_entity.id
_entity.type
_entity.pdbx_description
1 polymer ?
#
loop_
_entity_poly.entity_id
_entity_poly.type
_entity_poly.pdbx_seq_one_letter_code
_entity_poly.pdbx_strand_id
1 'polypeptide(L)'
;MIAIRVTVERFTDGAQPGWVLCRLVDASGTHHLFEEKVPVVSRDHLAADSAYPCAAFIDCTVVGSRRADDGRELVEVDTASPWSIQSTAGATRFVVFREQLTDSNP
;
A
#
# COMPACT_ATOMS: atom_id res chain seq x y z
N MET A 1 3.10 13.96 -3.20
CA MET A 1 2.54 13.07 -2.17
C MET A 1 3.35 11.78 -2.21
N ILE A 2 3.68 11.18 -1.07
CA ILE A 2 4.45 9.93 -1.04
C ILE A 2 3.46 8.77 -1.04
N ALA A 3 3.77 7.70 -1.76
CA ALA A 3 2.97 6.49 -1.73
C ALA A 3 3.85 5.26 -1.42
N ILE A 4 3.27 4.30 -0.72
CA ILE A 4 3.87 2.98 -0.49
C ILE A 4 3.45 2.04 -1.62
N ARG A 5 4.40 1.31 -2.18
CA ARG A 5 4.11 0.23 -3.14
C ARG A 5 3.49 -0.96 -2.39
N VAL A 6 2.35 -1.42 -2.90
CA VAL A 6 1.66 -2.65 -2.48
C VAL A 6 1.46 -3.57 -3.68
N THR A 7 1.11 -4.84 -3.40
CA THR A 7 0.76 -5.83 -4.42
C THR A 7 -0.73 -6.07 -4.39
N VAL A 8 -1.42 -5.88 -5.51
CA VAL A 8 -2.81 -6.33 -5.65
C VAL A 8 -2.81 -7.83 -5.86
N GLU A 9 -3.43 -8.56 -4.94
CA GLU A 9 -3.50 -10.02 -4.97
C GLU A 9 -4.69 -10.51 -5.81
N ARG A 10 -5.82 -9.79 -5.76
CA ARG A 10 -7.03 -10.08 -6.54
C ARG A 10 -8.06 -8.96 -6.46
N PHE A 11 -9.01 -8.97 -7.40
CA PHE A 11 -10.30 -8.29 -7.28
C PHE A 11 -11.20 -9.00 -6.25
N THR A 12 -11.93 -8.25 -5.42
CA THR A 12 -12.77 -8.81 -4.34
C THR A 12 -14.26 -8.51 -4.51
N ASP A 13 -14.64 -7.31 -4.98
CA ASP A 13 -16.04 -6.89 -5.11
C ASP A 13 -16.26 -6.03 -6.37
N GLY A 14 -17.32 -6.34 -7.13
CA GLY A 14 -17.76 -5.62 -8.32
C GLY A 14 -18.66 -4.41 -8.08
N ALA A 15 -19.06 -4.15 -6.83
CA ALA A 15 -19.82 -2.96 -6.45
C ALA A 15 -19.07 -1.71 -6.92
N GLN A 16 -19.75 -0.74 -7.53
CA GLN A 16 -19.07 0.40 -8.15
C GLN A 16 -18.71 1.50 -7.14
N PRO A 17 -17.44 1.96 -7.07
CA PRO A 17 -16.27 1.46 -7.82
C PRO A 17 -15.74 0.14 -7.23
N GLY A 18 -15.24 -0.74 -8.11
CA GLY A 18 -14.78 -2.08 -7.74
C GLY A 18 -13.68 -2.08 -6.68
N TRP A 19 -13.52 -3.20 -5.98
CA TRP A 19 -12.61 -3.37 -4.85
C TRP A 19 -11.56 -4.43 -5.10
N VAL A 20 -10.39 -4.24 -4.49
CA VAL A 20 -9.25 -5.15 -4.57
C VAL A 20 -8.67 -5.43 -3.20
N LEU A 21 -8.05 -6.61 -3.06
CA LEU A 21 -7.22 -6.94 -1.91
C LEU A 21 -5.76 -6.63 -2.24
N CYS A 22 -5.16 -5.71 -1.50
CA CYS A 22 -3.75 -5.37 -1.59
C CYS A 22 -2.97 -5.97 -0.41
N ARG A 23 -1.70 -6.31 -0.66
CA ARG A 23 -0.74 -6.75 0.34
C ARG A 23 0.46 -5.82 0.39
N LEU A 24 0.80 -5.37 1.59
CA LEU A 24 2.10 -4.80 1.95
C LEU A 24 2.91 -5.87 2.69
N VAL A 25 4.20 -5.99 2.37
CA VAL A 25 5.17 -6.66 3.23
C VAL A 25 6.05 -5.57 3.82
N ASP A 26 6.04 -5.44 5.14
CA ASP A 26 6.79 -4.40 5.83
C ASP A 26 8.27 -4.80 6.02
N ALA A 27 9.07 -3.92 6.61
CA ALA A 27 10.50 -4.16 6.81
C ALA A 27 10.82 -5.33 7.76
N SER A 28 9.86 -5.77 8.57
CA SER A 28 9.98 -6.95 9.43
C SER A 28 9.59 -8.25 8.72
N GLY A 29 9.11 -8.17 7.48
CA GLY A 29 8.55 -9.30 6.75
C GLY A 29 7.09 -9.59 7.10
N THR A 30 6.42 -8.73 7.87
CA THR A 30 5.02 -8.93 8.25
C THR A 30 4.11 -8.56 7.08
N HIS A 31 3.10 -9.40 6.83
CA HIS A 31 2.10 -9.19 5.80
C HIS A 31 0.94 -8.35 6.34
N HIS A 32 0.61 -7.26 5.66
CA HIS A 32 -0.55 -6.42 5.96
C HIS A 32 -1.48 -6.41 4.76
N LEU A 33 -2.75 -6.69 4.98
CA LEU A 33 -3.77 -6.73 3.93
C LEU A 33 -4.65 -5.49 3.99
N PHE A 34 -5.00 -4.94 2.83
CA PHE A 34 -5.90 -3.80 2.67
C PHE A 34 -6.99 -4.19 1.69
N GLU A 35 -8.24 -3.86 2.00
CA GLU A 35 -9.34 -3.95 1.05
C GLU A 35 -9.76 -2.53 0.69
N GLU A 36 -9.56 -2.16 -0.57
CA GLU A 36 -9.73 -0.78 -1.00
C GLU A 36 -10.25 -0.70 -2.43
N LYS A 37 -10.93 0.39 -2.73
CA LYS A 37 -11.46 0.68 -4.07
C LYS A 37 -10.31 0.79 -5.06
N VAL A 38 -10.47 0.17 -6.24
CA VAL A 38 -9.52 0.25 -7.37
C VAL A 38 -9.03 1.68 -7.62
N PRO A 39 -9.89 2.71 -7.79
CA PRO A 39 -9.44 4.08 -8.09
C PRO A 39 -8.65 4.76 -6.96
N VAL A 40 -8.65 4.21 -5.75
CA VAL A 40 -7.86 4.74 -4.63
C VAL A 40 -6.41 4.24 -4.72
N VAL A 41 -6.20 3.02 -5.21
CA VAL A 41 -4.88 2.35 -5.17
C VAL A 41 -4.21 2.20 -6.53
N SER A 42 -4.97 2.37 -7.63
CA SER A 42 -4.45 2.24 -8.99
C SER A 42 -5.18 3.17 -9.95
N ARG A 43 -4.47 3.58 -11.01
CA ARG A 43 -5.05 4.26 -12.18
C ARG A 43 -5.48 3.29 -13.27
N ASP A 44 -5.03 2.04 -13.20
CA ASP A 44 -5.42 1.00 -14.12
C ASP A 44 -6.85 0.55 -13.86
N HIS A 45 -7.53 0.10 -14.92
CA HIS A 45 -8.82 -0.56 -14.79
C HIS A 45 -8.62 -2.01 -14.32
N LEU A 46 -8.68 -2.22 -13.00
CA LEU A 46 -8.60 -3.55 -12.40
C LEU A 46 -10.00 -4.15 -12.25
N ALA A 47 -10.18 -5.34 -12.82
CA ALA A 47 -11.41 -6.13 -12.78
C ALA A 47 -11.10 -7.60 -12.48
N ALA A 48 -12.13 -8.44 -12.37
CA ALA A 48 -11.96 -9.86 -12.03
C ALA A 48 -11.12 -10.66 -13.03
N ASP A 49 -11.07 -10.24 -14.30
CA ASP A 49 -10.33 -10.87 -15.40
C ASP A 49 -8.96 -10.24 -15.69
N SER A 50 -8.55 -9.25 -14.89
CA SER A 50 -7.21 -8.66 -14.96
C SER A 50 -6.13 -9.65 -14.51
N ALA A 51 -4.88 -9.41 -14.92
CA ALA A 51 -3.74 -10.22 -14.48
C ALA A 51 -3.32 -9.85 -13.06
N TYR A 52 -3.33 -10.82 -12.16
CA TYR A 52 -2.85 -10.71 -10.78
C TYR A 52 -1.74 -11.75 -10.50
N PRO A 53 -0.81 -11.48 -9.57
CA PRO A 53 -0.67 -10.23 -8.81
C PRO A 53 -0.09 -9.09 -9.65
N CYS A 54 -0.48 -7.85 -9.34
CA CYS A 54 0.05 -6.64 -9.98
C CYS A 54 0.41 -5.55 -8.97
N ALA A 55 1.08 -4.48 -9.40
CA ALA A 55 1.48 -3.39 -8.51
C ALA A 55 0.35 -2.38 -8.30
N ALA A 56 0.27 -1.83 -7.09
CA ALA A 56 -0.57 -0.68 -6.74
C ALA A 56 0.13 0.18 -5.69
N PHE A 57 -0.47 1.32 -5.35
CA PHE A 57 0.14 2.27 -4.43
C PHE A 57 -0.91 2.84 -3.46
N ILE A 58 -0.51 3.01 -2.20
CA ILE A 58 -1.33 3.65 -1.17
C ILE A 58 -0.64 4.96 -0.79
N ASP A 59 -1.33 6.09 -0.98
CA ASP A 59 -0.84 7.39 -0.52
C ASP A 59 -0.70 7.39 1.02
N CYS A 60 0.40 7.96 1.50
CA CYS A 60 0.73 8.02 2.92
C CYS A 60 1.56 9.27 3.24
N THR A 61 1.72 9.54 4.54
CA THR A 61 2.69 10.52 5.04
C THR A 61 3.88 9.82 5.70
N VAL A 62 5.05 10.44 5.64
CA VAL A 62 6.24 9.97 6.38
C VAL A 62 6.20 10.57 7.78
N VAL A 63 6.30 9.72 8.79
CA VAL A 63 6.30 10.08 10.21
C VAL A 63 7.74 10.23 10.73
N GLY A 64 8.66 9.41 10.22
CA GLY A 64 10.07 9.47 10.58
C GLY A 64 10.91 8.48 9.79
N SER A 65 12.23 8.57 9.91
CA SER A 65 13.15 7.57 9.36
C SER A 65 14.30 7.26 10.30
N ARG A 66 14.88 6.08 10.15
CA ARG A 66 16.06 5.60 10.87
C ARG A 66 16.88 4.68 9.99
N ARG A 67 18.13 4.42 10.37
CA ARG A 67 18.97 3.40 9.74
C ARG A 67 18.76 2.04 10.41
N ALA A 68 18.64 1.00 9.61
CA ALA A 68 18.72 -0.39 10.06
C ALA A 68 20.19 -0.80 10.26
N ASP A 69 20.40 -1.93 10.95
CA ASP A 69 21.72 -2.50 11.22
C ASP A 69 22.49 -2.87 9.94
N ASP A 70 21.77 -3.19 8.86
CA ASP A 70 22.32 -3.47 7.54
C ASP A 70 22.60 -2.20 6.69
N GLY A 71 22.42 -1.01 7.28
CA GLY A 71 22.63 0.28 6.65
C GLY A 71 21.46 0.79 5.80
N ARG A 72 20.41 -0.01 5.58
CA ARG A 72 19.22 0.42 4.83
C ARG A 72 18.42 1.46 5.60
N GLU A 73 17.68 2.30 4.87
CA GLU A 73 16.81 3.29 5.49
C GLU A 73 15.42 2.70 5.74
N LEU A 74 15.02 2.69 7.01
CA LEU A 74 13.68 2.37 7.47
C LEU A 74 12.88 3.66 7.59
N VAL A 75 11.67 3.67 7.04
CA VAL A 75 10.77 4.80 7.07
C VAL A 75 9.47 4.36 7.73
N GLU A 76 9.06 5.08 8.78
CA GLU A 76 7.73 4.94 9.36
C GLU A 76 6.76 5.81 8.55
N VAL A 77 5.68 5.19 8.07
CA VAL A 77 4.63 5.83 7.27
C VAL A 77 3.28 5.69 7.94
N ASP A 78 2.39 6.65 7.69
CA ASP A 78 1.00 6.62 8.15
C ASP A 78 0.05 6.70 6.95
N THR A 79 -0.70 5.63 6.70
CA THR A 79 -1.71 5.55 5.63
C THR A 79 -3.03 6.21 6.02
N ALA A 80 -3.18 6.66 7.27
CA ALA A 80 -4.36 7.41 7.70
C ALA A 80 -4.48 8.77 7.00
N SER A 81 -3.38 9.31 6.47
CA SER A 81 -3.36 10.57 5.73
C SER A 81 -2.80 10.37 4.32
N PRO A 82 -3.50 10.87 3.28
CA PRO A 82 -4.66 11.75 3.34
C PRO A 82 -6.03 11.06 3.36
N TRP A 83 -6.11 9.76 3.04
CA TRP A 83 -7.38 9.10 2.71
C TRP A 83 -7.95 8.19 3.82
N SER A 84 -7.40 8.22 5.03
CA SER A 84 -7.84 7.38 6.16
C SER A 84 -7.81 5.87 5.87
N ILE A 85 -6.82 5.42 5.09
CA ILE A 85 -6.68 4.02 4.70
C ILE A 85 -6.09 3.23 5.87
N GLN A 86 -6.69 2.09 6.17
CA GLN A 86 -6.26 1.16 7.22
C GLN A 86 -6.16 -0.26 6.67
N SER A 87 -5.28 -1.06 7.26
CA SER A 87 -5.28 -2.49 6.99
C SER A 87 -6.55 -3.15 7.53
N THR A 88 -6.85 -4.35 7.06
CA THR A 88 -7.92 -5.21 7.58
C THR A 88 -7.77 -5.55 9.07
N ALA A 89 -6.58 -5.35 9.65
CA ALA A 89 -6.32 -5.47 11.09
C ALA A 89 -6.47 -4.13 11.85
N GLY A 90 -6.87 -3.05 11.18
CA GLY A 90 -7.05 -1.71 11.76
C GLY A 90 -5.77 -0.90 11.93
N ALA A 91 -4.64 -1.35 11.38
CA ALA A 91 -3.37 -0.62 11.47
C ALA A 91 -3.26 0.44 10.35
N THR A 92 -2.68 1.60 10.68
CA THR A 92 -2.37 2.64 9.69
C THR A 92 -0.87 2.97 9.62
N ARG A 93 -0.09 2.51 10.61
CA ARG A 93 1.35 2.78 10.67
C ARG A 93 2.17 1.56 10.35
N PHE A 94 3.13 1.75 9.46
CA PHE A 94 3.99 0.68 8.98
C PHE A 94 5.44 1.17 8.92
N VAL A 95 6.39 0.27 9.17
CA VAL A 95 7.80 0.55 8.94
C VAL A 95 8.20 -0.18 7.67
N VAL A 96 8.54 0.58 6.63
CA VAL A 96 8.94 0.05 5.32
C VAL A 96 10.37 0.47 4.99
N PHE A 97 10.97 -0.17 4.00
CA PHE A 97 12.22 0.33 3.44
C PHE A 97 11.96 1.53 2.54
N ARG A 98 12.92 2.47 2.48
CA ARG A 98 12.83 3.66 1.62
C ARG A 98 12.58 3.29 0.15
N GLU A 99 13.13 2.17 -0.32
CA GLU A 99 12.94 1.68 -1.70
C GLU A 99 11.48 1.26 -2.02
N GLN A 100 10.64 1.05 -1.00
CA GLN A 100 9.21 0.77 -1.18
C GLN A 100 8.38 2.04 -1.38
N LEU A 101 8.98 3.22 -1.19
CA LEU A 101 8.32 4.51 -1.34
C LEU A 101 8.55 5.10 -2.73
N THR A 102 7.53 5.76 -3.26
CA THR A 102 7.62 6.51 -4.51
C THR A 102 7.01 7.90 -4.35
N ASP A 103 7.49 8.84 -5.16
CA ASP A 103 6.91 10.17 -5.26
C ASP A 103 5.76 10.12 -6.26
N SER A 104 4.55 10.45 -5.80
CA SER A 104 3.26 10.43 -6.51
C SER A 104 2.81 9.06 -7.02
N ASN A 105 1.54 8.69 -6.77
CA ASN A 105 0.90 7.48 -7.30
C ASN A 105 0.95 7.50 -8.85
N PRO A 106 1.81 6.69 -9.50
CA PRO A 106 1.98 6.71 -10.97
C PRO A 106 0.73 6.19 -11.70
#